data_AF-A0A699WSJ7-F1
#
_entry.id   AF-A0A699WSJ7-F1
#
_cell.length_a   1.000
_cell.length_b   1.000
_cell.length_c   1.000
_cell.angle_alpha   90.00
_cell.angle_beta   90.00
_cell.angle_gamma   90.00
#
_symmetry.space_group_name_H-M   'P 1'
#
loop_
_entity.id
_entity.type
_entity.pdbx_description
1 polymer ?
#
loop_
_entity_poly.entity_id
_entity_poly.type
_entity_poly.pdbx_seq_one_letter_code
_entity_poly.pdbx_strand_id
1 'polypeptide(L)'
;AKLRSLQEDVAGACAWVHECKTQKILKHEGDKTWTYSQFNTPWPVTPRDSVLQITTVEGADGSLTRNLLGQPTYIPEEKGFVRVTQVEGFWKLVPKGANETEVTYQVHTEPGGSVPSWLA
;
A
#
# COMPACT_ATOMS: atom_id res chain seq x y z
N ALA A 1 12.08 14.98 2.58
CA ALA A 1 12.39 14.27 3.85
C ALA A 1 11.15 13.81 4.61
N LYS A 2 10.28 14.71 5.10
CA LYS A 2 9.12 14.35 5.97
C LYS A 2 8.10 13.39 5.34
N LEU A 3 7.74 13.58 4.06
CA LEU A 3 6.79 12.68 3.39
C LEU A 3 7.39 11.30 3.12
N ARG A 4 8.69 11.22 2.82
CA ARG A 4 9.41 9.95 2.67
C ARG A 4 9.38 9.16 3.96
N SER A 5 9.73 9.78 5.10
CA SER A 5 9.68 9.10 6.39
C SER A 5 8.29 8.62 6.76
N LEU A 6 7.24 9.39 6.43
CA LEU A 6 5.85 8.97 6.65
C LEU A 6 5.46 7.75 5.80
N GLN A 7 5.93 7.69 4.55
CA GLN A 7 5.66 6.59 3.62
C GLN A 7 6.46 5.32 3.95
N GLU A 8 7.63 5.46 4.55
CA GLU A 8 8.50 4.35 4.98
C GLU A 8 8.13 3.82 6.39
N ASP A 9 7.41 4.60 7.20
CA ASP A 9 6.88 4.16 8.51
C ASP A 9 5.67 3.24 8.36
N VAL A 10 5.95 1.98 8.01
CA VAL A 10 4.92 0.94 7.85
C VAL A 10 4.22 0.62 9.17
N ALA A 11 4.92 0.68 10.31
CA ALA A 11 4.35 0.35 11.61
C ALA A 11 3.38 1.44 12.11
N GLY A 12 3.69 2.71 11.85
CA GLY A 12 2.84 3.86 12.16
C GLY A 12 1.76 4.16 11.11
N ALA A 13 1.77 3.47 9.96
CA ALA A 13 0.90 3.77 8.83
C ALA A 13 -0.60 3.79 9.18
N CYS A 14 -1.06 2.85 10.02
CA CYS A 14 -2.48 2.79 10.38
C CYS A 14 -2.97 3.97 11.22
N ALA A 15 -2.09 4.84 11.73
CA ALA A 15 -2.50 6.07 12.40
C ALA A 15 -3.12 7.09 11.43
N TRP A 16 -2.89 6.95 10.12
CA TRP A 16 -3.34 7.91 9.11
C TRP A 16 -3.93 7.27 7.86
N VAL A 17 -3.60 6.01 7.55
CA VAL A 17 -4.25 5.27 6.46
C VAL A 17 -5.68 4.90 6.88
N HIS A 18 -6.66 5.38 6.11
CA HIS A 18 -8.07 5.13 6.37
C HIS A 18 -8.39 3.62 6.40
N GLU A 19 -9.22 3.21 7.37
CA GLU A 19 -9.63 1.82 7.62
C GLU A 19 -8.49 0.81 7.82
N CYS A 20 -7.25 1.25 8.04
CA CYS A 20 -6.11 0.38 8.33
C CYS A 20 -6.26 -0.22 9.73
N LYS A 21 -6.34 -1.55 9.80
CA LYS A 21 -6.40 -2.31 11.06
C LYS A 21 -5.00 -2.65 11.57
N THR A 22 -4.14 -3.15 10.68
CA THR A 22 -2.73 -3.42 10.97
C THR A 22 -1.94 -3.37 9.68
N GLN A 23 -0.69 -2.95 9.80
CA GLN A 23 0.28 -3.07 8.73
C GLN A 23 1.63 -3.55 9.29
N LYS A 24 2.31 -4.43 8.56
CA LYS A 24 3.55 -5.08 9.02
C LYS A 24 4.53 -5.21 7.86
N ILE A 25 5.82 -5.11 8.16
CA ILE A 25 6.89 -5.50 7.23
C ILE A 25 7.07 -7.02 7.33
N LEU A 26 6.96 -7.71 6.21
CA LEU A 26 7.26 -9.14 6.10
C LEU A 26 8.74 -9.37 5.77
N LYS A 27 9.28 -8.56 4.87
CA LYS A 27 10.66 -8.63 4.40
C LYS A 27 11.12 -7.27 3.88
N HIS A 28 12.41 -6.99 4.02
CA HIS A 28 13.07 -5.86 3.37
C HIS A 28 14.36 -6.37 2.70
N GLU A 29 14.58 -5.98 1.45
CA GLU A 29 15.75 -6.38 0.66
C GLU A 29 16.07 -5.28 -0.37
N GLY A 30 17.15 -4.53 -0.11
CA GLY A 30 17.58 -3.44 -0.98
C GLY A 30 16.49 -2.38 -1.14
N ASP A 31 16.06 -2.16 -2.38
CA ASP A 31 15.01 -1.21 -2.75
C ASP A 31 13.58 -1.77 -2.58
N LYS A 32 13.44 -3.03 -2.18
CA LYS A 32 12.16 -3.74 -2.07
C LYS A 32 11.74 -3.97 -0.64
N THR A 33 10.46 -3.77 -0.37
CA THR A 33 9.82 -4.07 0.92
C THR A 33 8.54 -4.85 0.69
N TRP A 34 8.39 -5.99 1.35
CA TRP A 34 7.16 -6.76 1.38
C TRP A 34 6.37 -6.36 2.62
N THR A 35 5.12 -5.98 2.42
CA THR A 35 4.23 -5.56 3.50
C THR A 35 2.98 -6.41 3.52
N TYR A 36 2.46 -6.64 4.72
CA TYR A 36 1.15 -7.23 4.96
C TYR A 36 0.24 -6.17 5.58
N SER A 37 -0.96 -6.00 5.04
CA SER A 37 -1.92 -5.00 5.52
C SER A 37 -3.30 -5.65 5.71
N GLN A 38 -4.00 -5.26 6.76
CA GLN A 38 -5.41 -5.59 6.98
C GLN A 38 -6.23 -4.31 6.97
N PHE A 39 -7.36 -4.34 6.28
CA PHE A 39 -8.29 -3.23 6.16
C PHE A 39 -9.66 -3.65 6.69
N ASN A 40 -10.25 -2.79 7.50
CA ASN A 40 -11.66 -2.87 7.82
C ASN A 40 -12.47 -2.43 6.59
N THR A 41 -13.71 -2.89 6.52
CA THR A 41 -14.67 -2.50 5.50
C THR A 41 -16.02 -2.25 6.16
N PRO A 42 -16.86 -1.36 5.60
CA PRO A 42 -18.20 -1.17 6.10
C PRO A 42 -18.98 -2.49 6.05
N TRP A 43 -19.71 -2.79 7.13
CA TRP A 43 -20.64 -3.90 7.15
C TRP A 43 -21.67 -3.74 6.01
N PRO A 44 -22.06 -4.81 5.28
CA PRO A 44 -21.80 -6.23 5.51
C PRO A 44 -20.59 -6.81 4.75
N VAL A 45 -19.68 -5.98 4.24
CA VAL A 45 -18.53 -6.48 3.48
C VAL A 45 -17.51 -7.12 4.43
N THR A 46 -17.00 -8.30 4.09
CA THR A 46 -15.92 -8.92 4.87
C THR A 46 -14.68 -8.00 4.90
N PRO A 47 -13.87 -7.96 5.95
CA PRO A 47 -12.58 -7.27 5.92
C PRO A 47 -11.66 -7.82 4.82
N ARG A 48 -10.71 -7.01 4.34
CA ARG A 48 -9.73 -7.42 3.33
C ARG A 48 -8.32 -7.41 3.89
N ASP A 49 -7.48 -8.30 3.39
CA ASP A 49 -6.05 -8.24 3.61
C ASP A 49 -5.29 -8.20 2.28
N SER A 50 -4.07 -7.67 2.30
CA SER A 50 -3.21 -7.59 1.13
C SER A 50 -1.77 -7.82 1.48
N VAL A 51 -1.04 -8.36 0.52
CA VAL A 51 0.41 -8.47 0.56
C VAL A 51 0.96 -7.71 -0.63
N LEU A 52 1.81 -6.73 -0.39
CA LEU A 52 2.40 -5.90 -1.43
C LEU A 52 3.92 -6.03 -1.40
N GLN A 53 4.54 -6.21 -2.56
CA GLN A 53 5.92 -5.84 -2.78
C GLN A 53 5.96 -4.38 -3.23
N ILE A 54 6.71 -3.56 -2.50
CA ILE A 54 6.91 -2.16 -2.79
C ILE A 54 8.36 -1.95 -3.22
N THR A 55 8.58 -1.49 -4.44
CA THR A 55 9.91 -1.13 -4.96
C THR A 55 10.07 0.38 -4.95
N THR A 56 11.11 0.88 -4.29
CA THR A 56 11.36 2.33 -4.12
C THR A 56 12.51 2.78 -5.01
N VAL A 57 12.23 3.73 -5.91
CA VAL A 57 13.21 4.31 -6.84
C VAL A 57 13.38 5.78 -6.52
N GLU A 58 14.63 6.21 -6.33
CA GLU A 58 15.01 7.60 -6.11
C GLU A 58 15.59 8.20 -7.40
N GLY A 59 15.01 9.30 -7.85
CA GLY A 59 15.46 10.05 -9.03
C GLY A 59 16.60 11.01 -8.69
N ALA A 60 17.44 11.32 -9.67
CA ALA A 60 18.54 12.28 -9.50
C ALA A 60 18.05 13.71 -9.16
N ASP A 61 16.79 14.02 -9.46
CA ASP A 61 16.09 15.26 -9.11
C ASP A 61 15.50 15.26 -7.69
N GLY A 62 15.75 14.20 -6.91
CA GLY A 62 15.18 14.00 -5.57
C GLY A 62 13.74 13.52 -5.58
N SER A 63 13.18 13.14 -6.73
CA SER A 63 11.88 12.48 -6.81
C SER A 63 11.93 11.08 -6.22
N LEU A 64 10.81 10.63 -5.67
CA LEU A 64 10.66 9.28 -5.11
C LEU A 64 9.47 8.59 -5.79
N THR A 65 9.70 7.42 -6.39
CA THR A 65 8.62 6.58 -6.92
C THR A 65 8.56 5.27 -6.16
N ARG A 66 7.40 4.93 -5.58
CA ARG A 66 7.14 3.67 -4.90
C ARG A 66 6.17 2.85 -5.73
N ASN A 67 6.68 1.85 -6.45
CA ASN A 67 5.88 0.95 -7.26
C ASN A 67 5.24 -0.11 -6.36
N LEU A 68 3.93 -0.30 -6.49
CA LEU A 68 3.13 -1.23 -5.71
C LEU A 68 2.80 -2.43 -6.57
N LEU A 69 3.13 -3.63 -6.10
CA LEU A 69 2.78 -4.88 -6.77
C LEU A 69 2.16 -5.86 -5.77
N GLY A 70 0.95 -6.31 -6.06
CA GLY A 70 0.25 -7.35 -5.29
C GLY A 70 1.00 -8.68 -5.33
N GLN A 71 1.10 -9.33 -4.18
CA GLN A 71 1.77 -10.62 -3.99
C GLN A 71 0.85 -11.57 -3.20
N PRO A 72 -0.36 -11.89 -3.70
CA PRO A 72 -1.42 -12.54 -2.93
C PRO A 72 -1.05 -13.92 -2.37
N THR A 73 -0.04 -14.58 -2.93
CA THR A 73 0.41 -15.93 -2.54
C THR A 73 1.71 -15.95 -1.73
N TYR A 74 2.27 -14.78 -1.39
CA TYR A 74 3.56 -14.69 -0.70
C TYR A 74 3.53 -15.21 0.74
N ILE A 75 2.37 -15.13 1.39
CA ILE A 75 2.06 -15.80 2.67
C ILE A 75 0.69 -16.47 2.58
N PRO A 76 0.41 -17.49 3.43
CA PRO A 76 -0.92 -18.08 3.53
C PRO A 76 -2.03 -17.06 3.76
N GLU A 77 -3.25 -17.41 3.38
CA GLU A 77 -4.44 -16.59 3.65
C GLU A 77 -4.76 -16.56 5.16
N GLU A 78 -5.18 -15.39 5.64
CA GLU A 78 -5.56 -15.18 7.04
C GLU A 78 -7.07 -15.44 7.21
N LYS A 79 -7.43 -16.26 8.20
CA LYS A 79 -8.84 -16.57 8.46
C LYS A 79 -9.62 -15.31 8.86
N GLY A 80 -10.76 -15.09 8.21
CA GLY A 80 -11.65 -13.95 8.49
C GLY A 80 -11.40 -12.72 7.61
N PHE A 81 -10.48 -12.80 6.66
CA PHE A 81 -10.23 -11.78 5.65
C PHE A 81 -10.40 -12.36 4.25
N VAL A 82 -10.75 -11.49 3.30
CA VAL A 82 -10.66 -11.79 1.86
C VAL A 82 -9.35 -11.21 1.32
N ARG A 83 -8.51 -12.07 0.74
CA ARG A 83 -7.23 -11.66 0.13
C ARG A 83 -7.49 -10.88 -1.16
N VAL A 84 -6.96 -9.66 -1.22
CA VAL A 84 -6.92 -8.86 -2.45
C VAL A 84 -6.03 -9.58 -3.46
N THR A 85 -6.56 -9.85 -4.64
CA THR A 85 -5.91 -10.73 -5.64
C THR A 85 -4.99 -9.98 -6.58
N GLN A 86 -5.27 -8.71 -6.87
CA GLN A 86 -4.45 -7.89 -7.74
C GLN A 86 -4.35 -6.48 -7.18
N VAL A 87 -3.12 -5.97 -7.13
CA VAL A 87 -2.81 -4.56 -6.88
C VAL A 87 -1.66 -4.19 -7.80
N GLU A 88 -1.82 -3.11 -8.53
CA GLU A 88 -0.74 -2.53 -9.32
C GLU A 88 -0.87 -1.01 -9.32
N GLY A 89 0.23 -0.30 -9.15
CA GLY A 89 0.20 1.15 -9.10
C GLY A 89 1.47 1.75 -8.57
N PHE A 90 1.42 3.03 -8.22
CA PHE A 90 2.55 3.73 -7.65
C PHE A 90 2.14 4.95 -6.83
N TRP A 91 3.03 5.31 -5.91
CA TRP A 91 3.14 6.67 -5.37
C TRP A 91 4.31 7.38 -6.04
N LYS A 92 4.13 8.61 -6.52
CA LYS A 92 5.20 9.47 -7.03
C LYS A 92 5.22 10.76 -6.23
N LEU A 93 6.36 11.10 -5.67
CA LEU A 93 6.59 12.30 -4.88
C LEU A 93 7.64 13.13 -5.59
N VAL A 94 7.26 14.31 -6.08
CA VAL A 94 8.14 15.22 -6.82
C VAL A 94 8.30 16.52 -6.04
N PRO A 95 9.51 16.88 -5.59
CA PRO A 95 9.76 18.18 -4.96
C PRO A 95 9.42 19.33 -5.92
N LYS A 96 8.68 20.33 -5.45
CA LYS A 96 8.36 21.56 -6.23
C LYS A 96 8.93 22.84 -5.62
N GLY A 97 9.61 22.71 -4.48
CA GLY A 97 10.23 23.81 -3.74
C GLY A 97 10.64 23.34 -2.34
N ALA A 98 11.13 24.26 -1.50
CA ALA A 98 11.67 23.91 -0.18
C ALA A 98 10.64 23.23 0.75
N ASN A 99 9.35 23.55 0.60
CA ASN A 99 8.28 23.04 1.46
C ASN A 99 7.08 22.50 0.66
N GLU A 100 7.27 22.17 -0.61
CA GLU A 100 6.20 21.71 -1.49
C GLU A 100 6.59 20.41 -2.18
N THR A 101 5.65 19.47 -2.23
CA THR A 101 5.80 18.19 -2.91
C THR A 101 4.51 17.87 -3.63
N GLU A 102 4.61 17.69 -4.95
CA GLU A 102 3.53 17.13 -5.74
C GLU A 102 3.48 15.63 -5.48
N VAL A 103 2.30 15.14 -5.10
CA VAL A 103 2.06 13.73 -4.82
C VAL A 103 1.08 13.20 -5.84
N THR A 104 1.50 12.19 -6.61
CA THR A 104 0.62 11.42 -7.49
C THR A 104 0.44 10.04 -6.88
N TYR A 105 -0.81 9.64 -6.73
CA TYR A 105 -1.17 8.27 -6.38
C TYR A 105 -2.03 7.69 -7.50
N GLN A 106 -1.60 6.56 -8.02
CA GLN A 106 -2.37 5.79 -8.99
C GLN A 106 -2.35 4.34 -8.56
N VAL A 107 -3.52 3.73 -8.45
CA VAL A 107 -3.64 2.32 -8.12
C VAL A 107 -4.80 1.71 -8.89
N HIS A 108 -4.59 0.48 -9.34
CA HIS A 108 -5.62 -0.42 -9.77
C HIS A 108 -5.64 -1.60 -8.79
N THR A 109 -6.83 -2.00 -8.36
CA THR A 109 -7.00 -3.08 -7.39
C THR A 109 -8.21 -3.91 -7.77
N GLU A 110 -8.02 -5.23 -7.77
CA GLU A 110 -9.12 -6.19 -7.83
C GLU A 110 -9.37 -6.69 -6.41
N PRO A 111 -10.38 -6.17 -5.71
CA PRO A 111 -10.57 -6.40 -4.27
C PRO A 111 -10.87 -7.87 -3.94
N GLY A 112 -11.25 -8.68 -4.93
CA GLY A 112 -11.59 -10.09 -4.75
C GLY A 112 -12.90 -10.28 -3.98
N GLY A 113 -13.52 -11.44 -4.18
CA GLY A 113 -14.76 -11.82 -3.51
C GLY A 113 -15.99 -10.96 -3.91
N SER A 114 -17.02 -10.99 -3.07
CA SER A 114 -18.34 -10.40 -3.35
C SER A 114 -18.42 -8.90 -2.98
N VAL A 115 -17.45 -8.07 -3.38
CA VAL A 115 -17.70 -6.62 -3.41
C VAL A 115 -18.50 -6.32 -4.67
N PRO A 116 -19.74 -5.81 -4.56
CA PRO A 116 -20.44 -5.34 -5.73
C PRO A 116 -19.63 -4.24 -6.41
N SER A 117 -19.52 -4.25 -7.73
CA SER A 117 -18.74 -3.25 -8.49
C SER A 117 -19.18 -1.80 -8.24
N TRP A 118 -20.41 -1.58 -7.77
CA TRP A 118 -20.92 -0.24 -7.41
C TRP A 118 -20.37 0.30 -6.08
N LEU A 119 -19.77 -0.54 -5.23
CA LEU A 119 -19.23 -0.18 -3.93
C LEU A 119 -17.69 -0.05 -3.94
N ALA A 120 -17.05 -0.51 -5.02
CA ALA A 120 -15.61 -0.51 -5.21
C ALA A 120 -15.07 0.87 -5.60
#